data_AF-R1E8D1-F1
#
_entry.id   AF-R1E8D1-F1
#
_cell.length_a   1.000
_cell.length_b   1.000
_cell.length_c   1.000
_cell.angle_alpha   90.00
_cell.angle_beta   90.00
_cell.angle_gamma   90.00
#
_symmetry.space_group_name_H-M   'P 1'
#
loop_
_entity.id
_entity.type
_entity.pdbx_description
1 polymer ?
#
loop_
_entity_poly.entity_id
_entity_poly.type
_entity_poly.pdbx_seq_one_letter_code
_entity_poly.pdbx_strand_id
1 'polypeptide(L)'
;MTMKTSSNSLLALASLAAQVYGLVQMEVRYSDNMIDVGNADIFAATWQTLYDTAGNERAIMTDRSFGADNNQCTHAEDNNPDLTVRVQMNGAWGQTPGLEQHQMRDALIQSLWEVLKSVSDPYGYEVFTGCRGLTWMESVAQDPNAACGPASAVSCLDPCRNVNSPGLAQCTTRTWGHSVPSSLRVTAYIDGQLQPDDLIITFESAVNPQGGGCGWMEHISAAVAGFIPVAGGLFARGISIACSE
;
A
#
# COMPACT_ATOMS: atom_id res chain seq x y z
N MET A 1 18.88 77.99 30.86
CA MET A 1 17.62 77.62 30.19
C MET A 1 17.91 77.44 28.70
N THR A 2 18.20 76.21 28.26
CA THR A 2 18.11 75.78 26.86
C THR A 2 18.22 74.25 26.82
N MET A 3 17.22 73.63 26.20
CA MET A 3 17.05 72.20 25.94
C MET A 3 18.09 71.69 24.92
N LYS A 4 18.51 70.41 25.01
CA LYS A 4 18.47 69.47 23.87
C LYS A 4 18.62 68.01 24.28
N THR A 5 17.63 67.29 23.79
CA THR A 5 17.29 65.87 23.65
C THR A 5 18.38 64.95 23.08
N SER A 6 18.08 63.64 23.20
CA SER A 6 18.49 62.51 22.32
C SER A 6 19.69 61.67 22.81
N SER A 7 19.73 60.35 22.75
CA SER A 7 18.83 59.31 22.24
C SER A 7 19.46 57.92 22.51
N ASN A 8 18.62 56.89 22.32
CA ASN A 8 18.96 55.51 21.91
C ASN A 8 19.13 54.43 22.99
N SER A 9 17.96 53.96 23.45
CA SER A 9 17.57 52.55 23.39
C SER A 9 18.11 51.83 22.14
N LEU A 10 18.53 50.56 22.31
CA LEU A 10 18.34 49.39 21.42
C LEU A 10 19.50 48.41 21.59
N LEU A 11 19.46 47.61 22.66
CA LEU A 11 20.13 46.32 22.75
C LEU A 11 19.05 45.25 22.84
N ALA A 12 18.60 44.80 21.68
CA ALA A 12 17.83 43.57 21.51
C ALA A 12 18.06 43.07 20.08
N LEU A 13 19.26 42.58 19.81
CA LEU A 13 19.49 41.71 18.66
C LEU A 13 18.86 40.36 19.02
N ALA A 14 17.58 40.20 18.68
CA ALA A 14 16.95 38.91 18.60
C ALA A 14 17.76 38.05 17.62
N SER A 15 18.37 37.00 18.14
CA SER A 15 18.96 35.94 17.32
C SER A 15 17.86 35.28 16.51
N LEU A 16 17.68 35.70 15.25
CA LEU A 16 17.07 34.87 14.24
C LEU A 16 18.02 33.68 14.02
N ALA A 17 17.80 32.60 14.74
CA ALA A 17 18.30 31.31 14.31
C ALA A 17 17.63 31.03 12.96
N ALA A 18 18.39 31.16 11.88
CA ALA A 18 18.00 30.62 10.59
C ALA A 18 17.81 29.11 10.80
N GLN A 19 16.56 28.66 10.87
CA GLN A 19 16.26 27.23 10.79
C GLN A 19 16.59 26.82 9.36
N VAL A 20 17.79 26.27 9.17
CA VAL A 20 18.06 25.44 8.00
C VAL A 20 17.21 24.20 8.23
N TYR A 21 16.05 24.12 7.59
CA TYR A 21 15.19 22.95 7.70
C TYR A 21 15.90 21.77 7.06
N GLY A 22 16.20 20.74 7.87
CA GLY A 22 16.65 19.45 7.36
C GLY A 22 15.63 18.85 6.40
N LEU A 23 16.11 18.07 5.43
CA LEU A 23 15.23 17.31 4.54
C LEU A 23 14.48 16.25 5.37
N VAL A 24 13.19 16.10 5.10
CA VAL A 24 12.34 15.07 5.68
C VAL A 24 12.69 13.73 5.03
N GLN A 25 13.18 12.80 5.84
CA GLN A 25 13.47 11.43 5.46
C GLN A 25 12.30 10.53 5.86
N MET A 26 11.81 9.74 4.91
CA MET A 26 10.75 8.76 5.17
C MET A 26 11.37 7.40 5.49
N GLU A 27 10.81 6.71 6.47
CA GLU A 27 11.12 5.31 6.78
C GLU A 27 9.84 4.48 6.79
N VAL A 28 9.87 3.35 6.09
CA VAL A 28 8.79 2.35 6.09
C VAL A 28 9.29 1.09 6.76
N ARG A 29 8.55 0.64 7.77
CA ARG A 29 8.73 -0.67 8.40
C ARG A 29 7.58 -1.58 8.04
N TYR A 30 7.85 -2.83 7.72
CA TYR A 30 6.80 -3.82 7.47
C TYR A 30 7.10 -5.15 8.16
N SER A 31 6.05 -5.94 8.42
CA SER A 31 6.15 -7.26 9.05
C SER A 31 6.61 -8.35 8.07
N ASP A 32 7.33 -9.37 8.55
CA ASP A 32 7.64 -10.57 7.74
C ASP A 32 6.40 -11.41 7.44
N ASN A 33 5.38 -11.36 8.31
CA ASN A 33 4.13 -12.08 8.12
C ASN A 33 3.35 -11.51 6.93
N MET A 34 3.11 -12.34 5.93
CA MET A 34 2.32 -12.06 4.74
C MET A 34 0.90 -12.61 4.89
N ILE A 35 -0.07 -11.78 4.55
CA ILE A 35 -1.50 -12.06 4.56
C ILE A 35 -1.95 -12.18 3.11
N ASP A 36 -2.52 -13.33 2.77
CA ASP A 36 -3.21 -13.51 1.50
C ASP A 36 -4.51 -12.68 1.54
N VAL A 37 -4.59 -11.72 0.63
CA VAL A 37 -5.74 -10.82 0.48
C VAL A 37 -6.58 -11.15 -0.74
N GLY A 38 -6.29 -12.27 -1.43
CA GLY A 38 -7.01 -12.63 -2.63
C GLY A 38 -6.91 -11.54 -3.70
N ASN A 39 -7.94 -11.45 -4.52
CA ASN A 39 -8.16 -10.39 -5.50
C ASN A 39 -8.73 -9.08 -4.92
N ALA A 40 -8.58 -8.82 -3.61
CA ALA A 40 -8.99 -7.54 -3.03
C ALA A 40 -8.26 -6.38 -3.73
N ASP A 41 -8.99 -5.33 -4.10
CA ASP A 41 -8.39 -4.11 -4.64
C ASP A 41 -7.67 -3.34 -3.51
N ILE A 42 -6.40 -3.68 -3.30
CA ILE A 42 -5.56 -3.08 -2.26
C ILE A 42 -5.33 -1.57 -2.50
N PHE A 43 -5.39 -1.09 -3.75
CA PHE A 43 -5.27 0.33 -4.05
C PHE A 43 -6.51 1.09 -3.59
N ALA A 44 -7.69 0.56 -3.88
CA ALA A 44 -8.95 1.13 -3.40
C ALA A 44 -9.07 1.05 -1.87
N ALA A 45 -8.69 -0.09 -1.30
CA ALA A 45 -8.77 -0.33 0.15
C ALA A 45 -7.79 0.51 0.96
N THR A 46 -6.65 0.91 0.37
CA THR A 46 -5.63 1.73 1.05
C THR A 46 -5.58 3.16 0.50
N TRP A 47 -4.84 3.39 -0.59
CA TRP A 47 -4.57 4.70 -1.16
C TRP A 47 -5.84 5.54 -1.36
N GLN A 48 -6.82 5.02 -2.09
CA GLN A 48 -8.05 5.78 -2.36
C GLN A 48 -8.80 6.08 -1.07
N THR A 49 -8.95 5.07 -0.20
CA THR A 49 -9.58 5.27 1.11
C THR A 49 -8.87 6.34 1.95
N LEU A 50 -7.54 6.40 1.93
CA LEU A 50 -6.76 7.41 2.66
C LEU A 50 -7.07 8.82 2.16
N TYR A 51 -7.25 9.01 0.84
CA TYR A 51 -7.58 10.30 0.23
C TYR A 51 -9.07 10.67 0.31
N ASP A 52 -9.96 9.68 0.25
CA ASP A 52 -11.42 9.87 0.19
C ASP A 52 -12.07 10.00 1.57
N THR A 53 -11.37 9.62 2.64
CA THR A 53 -11.90 9.72 4.00
C THR A 53 -12.02 11.18 4.42
N ALA A 54 -13.24 11.60 4.77
CA ALA A 54 -13.50 12.94 5.29
C ALA A 54 -12.74 13.20 6.59
N GLY A 55 -12.12 14.38 6.72
CA GLY A 55 -11.34 14.74 7.91
C GLY A 55 -9.89 14.25 7.89
N ASN A 56 -9.40 13.74 6.75
CA ASN A 56 -8.03 13.27 6.57
C ASN A 56 -6.97 14.40 6.48
N GLU A 57 -7.28 15.63 6.88
CA GLU A 57 -6.30 16.71 6.77
C GLU A 57 -5.20 16.62 7.83
N ARG A 58 -5.46 15.93 8.96
CA ARG A 58 -4.51 15.83 10.09
C ARG A 58 -4.38 14.44 10.70
N ALA A 59 -5.38 13.58 10.52
CA ALA A 59 -5.36 12.23 11.05
C ALA A 59 -6.35 11.38 10.27
N ILE A 60 -6.17 10.07 10.34
CA ILE A 60 -7.10 9.10 9.77
C ILE A 60 -7.26 7.94 10.73
N MET A 61 -8.48 7.43 10.83
CA MET A 61 -8.77 6.16 11.47
C MET A 61 -9.88 5.48 10.68
N THR A 62 -9.55 4.35 10.08
CA THR A 62 -10.51 3.55 9.30
C THR A 62 -10.38 2.08 9.68
N ASP A 63 -11.50 1.38 9.58
CA ASP A 63 -11.60 -0.05 9.77
C ASP A 63 -12.65 -0.55 8.78
N ARG A 64 -12.20 -1.24 7.73
CA ARG A 64 -13.06 -1.68 6.62
C ARG A 64 -12.82 -3.15 6.33
N SER A 65 -13.87 -3.83 5.85
CA SER A 65 -13.79 -5.22 5.44
C SER A 65 -14.27 -5.38 4.00
N PHE A 66 -13.62 -6.27 3.27
CA PHE A 66 -13.84 -6.55 1.85
C PHE A 66 -13.93 -8.06 1.66
N GLY A 67 -14.87 -8.51 0.84
CA GLY A 67 -14.85 -9.89 0.35
C GLY A 67 -13.85 -10.01 -0.79
N ALA A 68 -13.05 -11.07 -0.79
CA ALA A 68 -12.12 -11.40 -1.86
C ALA A 68 -12.05 -12.91 -2.11
N ASP A 69 -11.59 -13.27 -3.30
CA ASP A 69 -11.34 -14.64 -3.70
C ASP A 69 -9.84 -14.89 -3.74
N ASN A 70 -9.38 -15.96 -3.10
CA ASN A 70 -8.00 -16.46 -3.24
C ASN A 70 -7.93 -17.79 -3.98
N ASN A 71 -9.07 -18.40 -4.29
CA ASN A 71 -9.07 -19.54 -5.19
C ASN A 71 -8.73 -19.07 -6.62
N GLN A 72 -7.70 -19.68 -7.21
CA GLN A 72 -7.25 -19.34 -8.56
C GLN A 72 -8.28 -19.72 -9.65
N CYS A 73 -9.26 -20.56 -9.32
CA CYS A 73 -10.27 -21.05 -10.26
C CYS A 73 -11.64 -21.26 -9.57
N THR A 74 -12.48 -20.23 -9.65
CA THR A 74 -13.79 -20.18 -8.98
C THR A 74 -14.93 -20.44 -9.97
N HIS A 75 -15.81 -21.38 -9.62
CA HIS A 75 -16.92 -21.82 -10.47
C HIS A 75 -17.91 -20.68 -10.73
N ALA A 76 -18.55 -20.67 -11.91
CA ALA A 76 -19.46 -19.59 -12.33
C ALA A 76 -20.75 -19.46 -11.51
N GLU A 77 -21.10 -20.47 -10.72
CA GLU A 77 -22.23 -20.43 -9.79
C GLU A 77 -21.82 -20.04 -8.37
N ASP A 78 -20.51 -19.96 -8.13
CA ASP A 78 -20.00 -19.45 -6.87
C ASP A 78 -19.98 -17.92 -6.91
N ASN A 79 -20.72 -17.32 -5.98
CA ASN A 79 -20.85 -15.88 -5.83
C ASN A 79 -20.45 -15.43 -4.42
N ASN A 80 -19.91 -16.34 -3.60
CA ASN A 80 -19.51 -16.05 -2.24
C ASN A 80 -17.99 -15.86 -2.20
N PRO A 81 -17.50 -14.73 -1.66
CA PRO A 81 -16.07 -14.55 -1.49
C PRO A 81 -15.45 -15.65 -0.61
N ASP A 82 -14.30 -16.18 -1.02
CA ASP A 82 -13.56 -17.20 -0.27
C ASP A 82 -13.06 -16.69 1.09
N LEU A 83 -12.72 -15.40 1.17
CA LEU A 83 -12.20 -14.76 2.38
C LEU A 83 -12.73 -13.36 2.61
N THR A 84 -12.65 -12.93 3.87
CA THR A 84 -12.86 -11.54 4.28
C THR A 84 -11.52 -10.92 4.64
N VAL A 85 -11.14 -9.88 3.92
CA VAL A 85 -9.97 -9.04 4.21
C VAL A 85 -10.42 -7.86 5.05
N ARG A 86 -9.76 -7.64 6.19
CA ARG A 86 -9.94 -6.43 6.99
C ARG A 86 -8.70 -5.55 6.86
N VAL A 87 -8.94 -4.28 6.58
CA VAL A 87 -7.90 -3.25 6.46
C VAL A 87 -8.18 -2.18 7.50
N GLN A 88 -7.23 -2.01 8.41
CA GLN A 88 -7.26 -0.97 9.42
C GLN A 88 -6.15 0.02 9.13
N MET A 89 -6.49 1.31 9.13
CA MET A 89 -5.52 2.37 8.90
C MET A 89 -5.65 3.41 10.00
N ASN A 90 -4.53 3.75 10.61
CA ASN A 90 -4.43 4.77 11.62
C ASN A 90 -3.22 5.64 11.33
N GLY A 91 -3.38 6.94 11.30
CA GLY A 91 -2.26 7.86 11.09
C GLY A 91 -2.56 9.24 11.62
N ALA A 92 -1.50 9.96 11.92
CA ALA A 92 -1.54 11.35 12.36
C ALA A 92 -0.41 12.13 11.69
N TRP A 93 -0.71 13.35 11.27
CA TRP A 93 0.27 14.25 10.68
C TRP A 93 -0.05 15.71 10.99
N GLY A 94 0.99 16.47 11.25
CA GLY A 94 0.95 17.88 11.55
C GLY A 94 1.39 18.77 10.39
N GLN A 95 1.36 20.07 10.65
CA GLN A 95 2.07 21.03 9.81
C GLN A 95 3.55 21.02 10.22
N THR A 96 4.39 20.51 9.33
CA THR A 96 5.84 20.64 9.47
C THR A 96 6.27 21.99 8.90
N PRO A 97 7.02 22.81 9.67
CA PRO A 97 7.57 24.05 9.15
C PRO A 97 8.35 23.84 7.84
N GLY A 98 8.09 24.68 6.84
CA GLY A 98 8.73 24.58 5.52
C GLY A 98 8.05 23.62 4.54
N LEU A 99 7.02 22.87 4.97
CA LEU A 99 6.15 22.10 4.10
C LEU A 99 4.81 22.81 3.87
N GLU A 100 4.23 22.62 2.68
CA GLU A 100 2.85 23.03 2.41
C GLU A 100 1.84 22.12 3.13
N GLN A 101 0.59 22.58 3.25
CA GLN A 101 -0.42 22.06 4.18
C GLN A 101 -0.60 20.54 4.18
N HIS A 102 -0.50 19.88 3.03
CA HIS A 102 -0.74 18.44 2.90
C HIS A 102 0.49 17.63 2.50
N GLN A 103 1.66 18.27 2.38
CA GLN A 103 2.85 17.59 1.88
C GLN A 103 3.35 16.47 2.80
N MET A 104 3.25 16.63 4.12
CA MET A 104 3.62 15.55 5.05
C MET A 104 2.69 14.34 4.91
N ARG A 105 1.37 14.59 4.85
CA ARG A 105 0.37 13.54 4.58
C ARG A 105 0.69 12.82 3.29
N ASP A 106 0.86 13.58 2.21
CA ASP A 106 1.06 13.01 0.89
C ASP A 106 2.36 12.19 0.89
N ALA A 107 3.45 12.67 1.50
CA ALA A 107 4.68 11.90 1.62
C ALA A 107 4.52 10.58 2.40
N LEU A 108 3.75 10.57 3.49
CA LEU A 108 3.43 9.34 4.24
C LEU A 108 2.66 8.35 3.37
N ILE A 109 1.58 8.80 2.72
CA ILE A 109 0.73 7.95 1.87
C ILE A 109 1.53 7.42 0.67
N GLN A 110 2.27 8.30 -0.01
CA GLN A 110 3.09 7.96 -1.17
C GLN A 110 4.17 6.94 -0.82
N SER A 111 4.90 7.17 0.28
CA SER A 111 5.96 6.25 0.71
C SER A 111 5.39 4.90 1.14
N LEU A 112 4.25 4.89 1.83
CA LEU A 112 3.58 3.66 2.22
C LEU A 112 3.23 2.83 0.98
N TRP A 113 2.56 3.46 0.01
CA TRP A 113 2.04 2.75 -1.15
C TRP A 113 3.14 2.22 -2.06
N GLU A 114 4.20 3.00 -2.26
CA GLU A 114 5.33 2.55 -3.07
C GLU A 114 5.99 1.30 -2.48
N VAL A 115 6.14 1.25 -1.15
CA VAL A 115 6.68 0.07 -0.46
C VAL A 115 5.67 -1.08 -0.44
N LEU A 116 4.40 -0.83 -0.12
CA LEU A 116 3.35 -1.86 -0.12
C LEU A 116 3.27 -2.57 -1.48
N LYS A 117 3.21 -1.80 -2.57
CA LYS A 117 3.20 -2.34 -3.92
C LYS A 117 4.46 -3.16 -4.20
N SER A 118 5.63 -2.61 -3.91
CA SER A 118 6.92 -3.27 -4.17
C SER A 118 7.10 -4.58 -3.39
N VAL A 119 6.56 -4.68 -2.17
CA VAL A 119 6.58 -5.91 -1.36
C VAL A 119 5.55 -6.92 -1.88
N SER A 120 4.38 -6.45 -2.35
CA SER A 120 3.25 -7.27 -2.77
C SER A 120 3.41 -7.86 -4.18
N ASP A 121 3.99 -7.11 -5.12
CA ASP A 121 4.09 -7.49 -6.54
C ASP A 121 4.72 -8.88 -6.77
N PRO A 122 5.81 -9.29 -6.10
CA PRO A 122 6.40 -10.63 -6.26
C PRO A 122 5.49 -11.78 -5.82
N TYR A 123 4.50 -11.52 -4.98
CA TYR A 123 3.54 -12.50 -4.46
C TYR A 123 2.20 -12.45 -5.20
N GLY A 124 2.15 -11.75 -6.33
CA GLY A 124 0.97 -11.68 -7.17
C GLY A 124 0.65 -13.01 -7.86
N TYR A 125 -0.64 -13.32 -8.01
CA TYR A 125 -1.11 -14.51 -8.71
C TYR A 125 -2.43 -14.26 -9.44
N GLU A 126 -2.73 -15.10 -10.42
CA GLU A 126 -3.97 -14.98 -11.18
C GLU A 126 -5.15 -15.60 -10.43
N VAL A 127 -6.27 -14.89 -10.41
CA VAL A 127 -7.55 -15.36 -9.90
C VAL A 127 -8.54 -15.35 -11.05
N PHE A 128 -9.03 -16.52 -11.45
CA PHE A 128 -10.03 -16.66 -12.48
C PHE A 128 -11.39 -16.98 -11.86
N THR A 129 -12.41 -16.24 -12.25
CA THR A 129 -13.79 -16.43 -11.80
C THR A 129 -14.74 -16.58 -12.99
N GLY A 130 -15.98 -17.00 -12.72
CA GLY A 130 -16.92 -17.31 -13.79
C GLY A 130 -16.55 -18.59 -14.55
N CYS A 131 -15.84 -19.52 -13.90
CA CYS A 131 -15.32 -20.71 -14.56
C CYS A 131 -16.39 -21.78 -14.75
N ARG A 132 -16.41 -22.40 -15.94
CA ARG A 132 -17.19 -23.60 -16.29
C ARG A 132 -16.25 -24.70 -16.75
N GLY A 133 -16.73 -25.94 -16.78
CA GLY A 133 -15.90 -27.07 -17.20
C GLY A 133 -14.93 -27.50 -16.09
N LEU A 134 -15.30 -27.24 -14.83
CA LEU A 134 -14.51 -27.65 -13.67
C LEU A 134 -14.78 -29.10 -13.28
N THR A 135 -15.84 -29.68 -13.84
CA THR A 135 -16.16 -31.11 -13.81
C THR A 135 -16.31 -31.66 -15.24
N TRP A 136 -16.10 -32.96 -15.41
CA TRP A 136 -16.25 -33.64 -16.70
C TRP A 136 -17.69 -33.63 -17.25
N MET A 137 -18.68 -33.31 -16.41
CA MET A 137 -20.10 -33.23 -16.79
C MET A 137 -20.48 -31.85 -17.35
N GLU A 138 -19.62 -30.84 -17.14
CA GLU A 138 -19.86 -29.47 -17.58
C GLU A 138 -19.28 -29.23 -18.96
N SER A 139 -20.09 -28.65 -19.84
CA SER A 139 -19.63 -28.13 -21.13
C SER A 139 -19.17 -26.68 -20.99
N VAL A 140 -18.22 -26.28 -21.84
CA VAL A 140 -17.78 -24.88 -22.00
C VAL A 140 -18.17 -24.35 -23.37
N ALA A 141 -18.31 -23.02 -23.47
CA ALA A 141 -18.75 -22.36 -24.70
C ALA A 141 -17.67 -22.30 -25.81
N GLN A 142 -16.41 -22.56 -25.47
CA GLN A 142 -15.23 -22.36 -26.33
C GLN A 142 -15.12 -20.93 -26.88
N ASP A 143 -15.30 -19.94 -26.00
CA ASP A 143 -15.21 -18.53 -26.37
C ASP A 143 -13.74 -18.10 -26.53
N PRO A 144 -13.31 -17.65 -27.73
CA PRO A 144 -11.95 -17.15 -27.93
C PRO A 144 -11.61 -15.90 -27.11
N ASN A 145 -12.62 -15.15 -26.66
CA ASN A 145 -12.46 -13.95 -25.83
C ASN A 145 -12.56 -14.25 -24.34
N ALA A 146 -12.68 -15.52 -23.94
CA ALA A 146 -12.65 -15.89 -22.53
C ALA A 146 -11.33 -15.47 -21.87
N ALA A 147 -11.38 -15.16 -20.58
CA ALA A 147 -10.21 -14.77 -19.79
C ALA A 147 -9.14 -15.87 -19.75
N CYS A 148 -9.58 -17.13 -19.70
CA CYS A 148 -8.78 -18.31 -20.05
C CYS A 148 -9.70 -19.41 -20.59
N GLY A 149 -9.16 -20.36 -21.36
CA GLY A 149 -9.88 -21.56 -21.78
C GLY A 149 -9.29 -22.25 -23.01
N PRO A 150 -9.90 -23.35 -23.50
CA PRO A 150 -9.32 -24.18 -24.58
C PRO A 150 -9.20 -23.45 -25.93
N ALA A 151 -10.06 -22.47 -26.18
CA ALA A 151 -10.06 -21.64 -27.37
C ALA A 151 -9.50 -20.22 -27.15
N SER A 152 -9.18 -19.86 -25.89
CA SER A 152 -8.62 -18.55 -25.54
C SER A 152 -7.11 -18.52 -25.79
N ALA A 153 -6.54 -17.32 -25.89
CA ALA A 153 -5.09 -17.11 -25.93
C ALA A 153 -4.39 -17.47 -24.60
N VAL A 154 -5.14 -17.52 -23.49
CA VAL A 154 -4.63 -17.86 -22.16
C VAL A 154 -5.17 -19.22 -21.72
N SER A 155 -4.28 -20.10 -21.25
CA SER A 155 -4.64 -21.43 -20.77
C SER A 155 -5.13 -21.38 -19.32
N CYS A 156 -6.22 -22.10 -19.00
CA CYS A 156 -6.63 -22.32 -17.61
C CYS A 156 -5.89 -23.47 -16.92
N LEU A 157 -4.97 -24.18 -17.60
CA LEU A 157 -4.42 -25.45 -17.11
C LEU A 157 -3.73 -25.31 -15.75
N ASP A 158 -2.88 -24.30 -15.59
CA ASP A 158 -2.12 -24.06 -14.37
C ASP A 158 -2.96 -23.49 -13.21
N PRO A 159 -3.80 -22.44 -13.41
CA PRO A 159 -4.64 -21.89 -12.33
C PRO A 159 -5.76 -22.84 -11.93
N CYS A 160 -6.30 -23.63 -12.86
CA CYS A 160 -7.34 -24.62 -12.59
C CYS A 160 -6.78 -26.04 -12.38
N ARG A 161 -5.48 -26.24 -12.19
CA ARG A 161 -4.86 -27.58 -12.11
C ARG A 161 -5.45 -28.50 -11.04
N ASN A 162 -6.05 -27.92 -10.00
CA ASN A 162 -6.61 -28.63 -8.85
C ASN A 162 -8.11 -28.93 -8.98
N VAL A 163 -8.76 -28.59 -10.10
CA VAL A 163 -10.16 -28.97 -10.33
C VAL A 163 -10.26 -30.39 -10.91
N ASN A 164 -11.47 -30.93 -11.01
CA ASN A 164 -11.67 -32.31 -11.50
C ASN A 164 -11.39 -32.46 -13.01
N SER A 165 -11.40 -31.36 -13.77
CA SER A 165 -11.14 -31.35 -15.22
C SER A 165 -10.31 -30.13 -15.66
N PRO A 166 -9.03 -30.04 -15.26
CA PRO A 166 -8.20 -28.84 -15.42
C PRO A 166 -8.01 -28.38 -16.87
N GLY A 167 -8.03 -29.32 -17.82
CA GLY A 167 -7.89 -29.01 -19.26
C GLY A 167 -9.18 -28.61 -19.97
N LEU A 168 -10.33 -28.64 -19.29
CA LEU A 168 -11.64 -28.30 -19.86
C LEU A 168 -12.17 -26.95 -19.37
N ALA A 169 -11.52 -26.35 -18.38
CA ALA A 169 -11.98 -25.12 -17.76
C ALA A 169 -11.98 -23.95 -18.75
N GLN A 170 -13.02 -23.13 -18.69
CA GLN A 170 -13.09 -21.83 -19.35
C GLN A 170 -13.64 -20.81 -18.36
N CYS A 171 -12.93 -19.70 -18.17
CA CYS A 171 -13.29 -18.65 -17.22
C CYS A 171 -13.55 -17.33 -17.93
N THR A 172 -14.51 -16.55 -17.44
CA THR A 172 -14.92 -15.28 -18.06
C THR A 172 -14.16 -14.08 -17.53
N THR A 173 -13.65 -14.18 -16.30
CA THR A 173 -13.01 -13.05 -15.61
C THR A 173 -11.62 -13.45 -15.15
N ARG A 174 -10.66 -12.54 -15.33
CA ARG A 174 -9.31 -12.64 -14.77
C ARG A 174 -9.05 -11.42 -13.92
N THR A 175 -8.80 -11.66 -12.65
CA THR A 175 -8.34 -10.67 -11.68
C THR A 175 -6.96 -11.06 -11.18
N TRP A 176 -6.35 -10.16 -10.42
CA TRP A 176 -5.02 -10.36 -9.86
C TRP A 176 -5.11 -10.36 -8.35
N GLY A 177 -4.67 -11.46 -7.74
CA GLY A 177 -4.57 -11.62 -6.30
C GLY A 177 -3.17 -11.34 -5.78
N HIS A 178 -3.06 -11.05 -4.49
CA HIS A 178 -1.80 -10.69 -3.85
C HIS A 178 -1.69 -11.21 -2.43
N SER A 179 -0.46 -11.29 -1.93
CA SER A 179 -0.18 -11.31 -0.49
C SER A 179 0.51 -10.02 -0.08
N VAL A 180 0.13 -9.47 1.08
CA VAL A 180 0.67 -8.21 1.62
C VAL A 180 1.20 -8.40 3.03
N PRO A 181 2.14 -7.58 3.52
CA PRO A 181 2.54 -7.63 4.92
C PRO A 181 1.35 -7.41 5.85
N SER A 182 1.28 -8.14 6.96
CA SER A 182 0.24 -7.99 7.98
C SER A 182 0.21 -6.59 8.60
N SER A 183 1.35 -5.89 8.64
CA SER A 183 1.42 -4.50 9.05
C SER A 183 2.51 -3.74 8.31
N LEU A 184 2.23 -2.48 8.01
CA LEU A 184 3.20 -1.50 7.54
C LEU A 184 3.06 -0.23 8.37
N ARG A 185 4.19 0.39 8.72
CA ARG A 185 4.27 1.67 9.40
C ARG A 185 5.22 2.60 8.67
N VAL A 186 4.77 3.80 8.37
CA VAL A 186 5.61 4.89 7.87
C VAL A 186 5.83 5.90 8.98
N THR A 187 7.07 6.37 9.11
CA THR A 187 7.47 7.43 10.03
C THR A 187 8.34 8.44 9.30
N ALA A 188 8.29 9.69 9.74
CA ALA A 188 9.14 10.76 9.21
C ALA A 188 10.28 11.10 10.18
N TYR A 189 11.43 11.47 9.63
CA TYR A 189 12.60 11.94 10.37
C TYR A 189 13.07 13.28 9.79
N ILE A 190 13.50 14.18 10.66
CA ILE A 190 14.16 15.44 10.28
C ILE A 190 15.47 15.51 11.04
N ASP A 191 16.59 15.65 10.34
CA ASP A 191 17.93 15.64 10.92
C ASP A 191 18.20 14.43 11.83
N GLY A 192 17.65 13.27 11.45
CA GLY A 192 17.76 12.01 12.20
C GLY A 192 16.87 11.92 13.44
N GLN A 193 16.04 12.93 13.72
CA GLN A 193 15.09 12.92 14.83
C GLN A 193 13.71 12.47 14.36
N LEU A 194 13.14 11.48 15.06
CA LEU A 194 11.80 10.96 14.81
C LEU A 194 10.76 12.08 14.99
N GLN A 195 9.93 12.27 13.98
CA GLN A 195 8.77 13.16 14.04
C GLN A 195 7.55 12.43 14.60
N PRO A 196 6.58 13.16 15.17
CA PRO A 196 5.32 12.57 15.64
C PRO A 196 4.39 12.13 14.49
N ASP A 197 4.76 12.40 13.25
CA ASP A 197 3.98 12.04 12.05
C ASP A 197 4.16 10.57 11.71
N ASP A 198 3.06 9.82 11.67
CA ASP A 198 3.05 8.42 11.31
C ASP A 198 1.78 7.95 10.59
N LEU A 199 1.92 6.82 9.89
CA LEU A 199 0.82 6.12 9.24
C LEU A 199 1.05 4.62 9.39
N ILE A 200 0.07 3.92 9.94
CA ILE A 200 0.07 2.48 10.13
C ILE A 200 -1.09 1.89 9.34
N ILE A 201 -0.82 0.84 8.57
CA ILE A 201 -1.83 -0.01 7.95
C ILE A 201 -1.65 -1.42 8.47
N THR A 202 -2.76 -2.06 8.85
CA THR A 202 -2.80 -3.46 9.27
C THR A 202 -3.78 -4.20 8.37
N PHE A 203 -3.36 -5.37 7.92
CA PHE A 203 -4.15 -6.30 7.13
C PHE A 203 -4.41 -7.55 7.95
N GLU A 204 -5.67 -8.00 7.96
CA GLU A 204 -6.07 -9.27 8.54
C GLU A 204 -6.90 -10.03 7.49
N SER A 205 -6.72 -11.35 7.43
CA SER A 205 -7.64 -12.24 6.72
C SER A 205 -7.88 -13.51 7.55
N ALA A 206 -8.95 -14.25 7.25
CA ALA A 206 -9.30 -15.45 7.99
C ALA A 206 -8.33 -16.64 7.79
N VAL A 207 -7.30 -16.47 6.95
CA VAL A 207 -6.27 -17.47 6.66
C VAL A 207 -5.03 -17.20 7.51
N ASN A 208 -4.34 -18.26 7.94
CA ASN A 208 -3.11 -18.11 8.71
C ASN A 208 -2.04 -17.37 7.89
N PRO A 209 -1.35 -16.35 8.46
CA PRO A 209 -0.25 -15.69 7.79
C PRO A 209 0.87 -16.66 7.41
N GLN A 210 1.56 -16.35 6.31
CA GLN A 210 2.78 -17.05 5.89
C GLN A 210 3.97 -16.12 6.06
N GLY A 211 5.10 -16.60 6.61
CA GLY A 211 6.32 -15.80 6.69
C GLY A 211 6.99 -15.61 5.32
N GLY A 212 8.00 -14.73 5.26
CA GLY A 212 8.82 -14.51 4.07
C GLY A 212 8.71 -13.12 3.42
N GLY A 213 7.94 -12.20 4.00
CA GLY A 213 7.86 -10.82 3.51
C GLY A 213 9.21 -10.10 3.43
N CYS A 214 10.11 -10.36 4.38
CA CYS A 214 11.43 -9.70 4.46
C CYS A 214 12.42 -10.16 3.37
N GLY A 215 12.17 -11.28 2.69
CA GLY A 215 13.10 -11.87 1.71
C GLY A 215 13.41 -10.95 0.51
N TRP A 216 12.56 -9.95 0.26
CA TRP A 216 12.69 -9.00 -0.85
C TRP A 216 13.28 -7.64 -0.46
N MET A 217 13.68 -7.45 0.79
CA MET A 217 14.08 -6.14 1.32
C MET A 217 15.14 -5.42 0.45
N GLU A 218 16.20 -6.11 0.02
CA GLU A 218 17.25 -5.51 -0.82
C GLU A 218 16.73 -5.02 -2.17
N HIS A 219 15.83 -5.78 -2.80
CA HIS A 219 15.22 -5.42 -4.08
C HIS A 219 14.30 -4.20 -3.93
N ILE A 220 13.52 -4.18 -2.85
CA ILE A 220 12.61 -3.06 -2.56
C ILE A 220 13.41 -1.79 -2.26
N SER A 221 14.46 -1.89 -1.43
CA SER A 221 15.34 -0.75 -1.13
C SER A 221 15.96 -0.18 -2.40
N ALA A 222 16.36 -1.02 -3.35
CA ALA A 222 16.86 -0.57 -4.64
C ALA A 222 15.75 0.12 -5.49
N ALA A 223 14.54 -0.43 -5.50
CA ALA A 223 13.41 0.13 -6.25
C ALA A 223 13.02 1.53 -5.76
N VAL A 224 13.03 1.74 -4.44
CA VAL A 224 12.59 3.02 -3.84
C VAL A 224 13.72 4.03 -3.61
N ALA A 225 14.99 3.67 -3.86
CA ALA A 225 16.14 4.55 -3.61
C ALA A 225 16.09 5.87 -4.40
N GLY A 226 15.45 5.87 -5.58
CA GLY A 226 15.28 7.06 -6.41
C GLY A 226 14.02 7.87 -6.14
N PHE A 227 13.11 7.33 -5.34
CA PHE A 227 11.77 7.86 -5.12
C PHE A 227 11.81 9.21 -4.38
N ILE A 228 10.95 10.15 -4.78
CA ILE A 228 10.80 11.44 -4.11
C ILE A 228 9.35 11.52 -3.64
N PRO A 229 9.07 11.43 -2.33
CA PRO A 229 7.70 11.34 -1.81
C PRO A 229 6.78 12.47 -2.23
N VAL A 230 7.30 13.71 -2.30
CA VAL A 230 6.59 14.86 -2.87
C VAL A 230 7.57 15.73 -3.64
N ALA A 231 7.32 15.91 -4.93
CA ALA A 231 8.15 16.75 -5.79
C ALA A 231 8.09 18.23 -5.36
N GLY A 232 9.26 18.86 -5.24
CA GLY A 232 9.37 20.27 -4.87
C GLY A 232 9.23 20.59 -3.38
N GLY A 233 8.96 19.58 -2.54
CA GLY A 233 8.96 19.72 -1.08
C GLY A 233 10.35 19.54 -0.45
N LEU A 234 10.45 19.75 0.86
CA LEU A 234 11.66 19.49 1.65
C LEU A 234 11.82 18.00 1.98
N PHE A 235 11.75 17.11 0.99
CA PHE A 235 11.90 15.66 1.20
C PHE A 235 13.23 15.16 0.67
N ALA A 236 13.85 14.26 1.43
CA ALA A 236 14.98 13.49 0.98
C ALA A 236 14.56 12.53 -0.15
N ARG A 237 15.48 12.26 -1.07
CA ARG A 237 15.30 11.21 -2.05
C ARG A 237 15.55 9.85 -1.38
N GLY A 238 14.69 8.89 -1.69
CA GLY A 238 14.76 7.53 -1.18
C GLY A 238 13.89 7.32 0.04
N ILE A 239 13.43 6.08 0.21
CA ILE A 239 12.71 5.62 1.40
C ILE A 239 13.62 4.66 2.16
N SER A 240 13.83 4.92 3.45
CA SER A 240 14.48 3.96 4.34
C SER A 240 13.54 2.79 4.58
N ILE A 241 14.03 1.55 4.49
CA ILE A 241 13.21 0.37 4.66
C ILE A 241 13.79 -0.48 5.78
N ALA A 242 12.93 -0.98 6.66
CA ALA A 242 13.25 -2.06 7.56
C ALA A 242 12.14 -3.11 7.56
N CYS A 243 12.51 -4.37 7.75
CA CYS A 243 11.56 -5.46 7.95
C CYS A 243 11.67 -5.98 9.38
N SER A 244 10.55 -6.34 10.00
CA SER A 244 10.49 -6.89 11.35
C SER A 244 9.94 -8.30 11.31
N GLU A 245 10.71 -9.25 11.85
CA GLU A 245 10.32 -10.65 12.07
C GLU A 245 9.27 -10.78 13.19
#